data_AF-A0A7Y0REZ8-F1
#
_entry.id   AF-A0A7Y0REZ8-F1
#
_cell.length_a   1.000
_cell.length_b   1.000
_cell.length_c   1.000
_cell.angle_alpha   90.00
_cell.angle_beta   90.00
_cell.angle_gamma   90.00
#
_symmetry.space_group_name_H-M   'P 1'
#
loop_
_entity.id
_entity.type
_entity.pdbx_description
1 polymer ?
#
loop_
_entity_poly.entity_id
_entity_poly.type
_entity_poly.pdbx_seq_one_letter_code
_entity_poly.pdbx_strand_id
1 'polypeptide(L)' 'MLNLRFLNYFMATAKHGSFARAAEQINISKSALIRAVDFLEEDCGTRL' A
#
# COMPACT_ATOMS: atom_id res chain seq x y z
N MET A 1 -8.63 -7.33 8.76
CA MET A 1 -8.07 -8.68 8.58
C MET A 1 -6.97 -8.60 7.54
N LEU A 2 -5.72 -8.65 7.99
CA LEU A 2 -4.51 -8.54 7.20
C LEU A 2 -4.52 -9.45 5.96
N ASN A 3 -4.37 -8.85 4.78
CA ASN A 3 -4.32 -9.55 3.49
C ASN A 3 -2.93 -9.35 2.88
N LEU A 4 -2.29 -10.45 2.44
CA LEU A 4 -0.98 -10.44 1.79
C LEU A 4 -0.90 -9.47 0.59
N ARG A 5 -2.04 -9.20 -0.07
CA ARG A 5 -2.13 -8.20 -1.13
C ARG A 5 -1.78 -6.79 -0.65
N PHE A 6 -2.25 -6.39 0.53
CA PHE A 6 -1.96 -5.07 1.10
C PHE A 6 -0.51 -4.95 1.53
N LEU A 7 0.09 -6.05 2.04
CA LEU A 7 1.51 -6.08 2.36
C LEU A 7 2.38 -5.94 1.10
N ASN A 8 2.02 -6.59 0.00
CA ASN A 8 2.71 -6.42 -1.29
C ASN A 8 2.63 -4.98 -1.82
N TYR A 9 1.47 -4.35 -1.65
CA TYR A 9 1.24 -2.96 -2.04
C TYR A 9 2.06 -1.98 -1.20
N PHE A 10 2.13 -2.22 0.11
CA PHE A 10 2.99 -1.48 1.01
C PHE A 10 4.48 -1.63 0.64
N MET A 11 4.95 -2.86 0.38
CA MET A 11 6.33 -3.08 -0.07
C MET A 11 6.65 -2.41 -1.41
N ALA A 12 5.72 -2.42 -2.37
CA ALA A 12 5.90 -1.70 -3.63
C ALA A 12 6.07 -0.19 -3.39
N THR A 13 5.28 0.38 -2.48
CA THR A 13 5.38 1.78 -2.09
C THR A 13 6.73 2.08 -1.43
N ALA A 14 7.18 1.25 -0.50
CA ALA A 14 8.48 1.38 0.16
C ALA A 14 9.65 1.27 -0.82
N LYS A 15 9.56 0.36 -1.81
CA LYS A 15 10.59 0.16 -2.84
C LYS A 15 10.72 1.35 -3.79
N HIS A 16 9.61 2.00 -4.15
CA HIS A 16 9.60 3.11 -5.11
C HIS A 16 9.64 4.50 -4.47
N GLY A 17 9.41 4.60 -3.15
CA GLY A 17 9.39 5.85 -2.40
C GLY A 17 8.24 6.79 -2.78
N SER A 18 7.27 6.32 -3.59
CA SER A 18 6.15 7.12 -4.06
C SER A 18 4.93 6.26 -4.36
N PHE A 19 3.79 6.61 -3.77
CA PHE A 19 2.50 5.99 -4.05
C PHE A 19 2.09 6.08 -5.53
N ALA A 20 2.45 7.16 -6.23
CA ALA A 20 2.10 7.30 -7.64
C ALA A 20 2.88 6.27 -8.50
N ARG A 21 4.20 6.20 -8.31
CA ARG A 21 5.06 5.24 -9.04
C ARG A 21 4.73 3.79 -8.72
N ALA A 22 4.45 3.50 -7.45
CA ALA A 22 4.06 2.15 -7.04
C ALA A 22 2.71 1.74 -7.63
N ALA A 23 1.72 2.65 -7.66
CA ALA A 23 0.41 2.38 -8.24
C ALA A 23 0.47 2.11 -9.75
N GLU A 24 1.31 2.86 -10.49
CA GLU A 24 1.59 2.61 -11.90
C GLU A 24 2.23 1.23 -12.14
N GLN A 25 3.23 0.85 -11.34
CA GLN A 25 3.92 -0.43 -11.47
C GLN A 25 2.98 -1.64 -11.26
N ILE A 26 2.01 -1.52 -10.35
CA ILE A 26 1.09 -2.60 -9.99
C ILE A 26 -0.27 -2.47 -10.71
N ASN A 27 -0.41 -1.54 -11.66
CA ASN A 27 -1.64 -1.27 -12.44
C ASN A 27 -2.89 -1.07 -11.57
N ILE A 28 -2.79 -0.27 -10.51
CA ILE A 28 -3.95 0.16 -9.72
C ILE A 28 -4.01 1.68 -9.62
N SER A 29 -5.15 2.21 -9.17
CA SER A 29 -5.24 3.64 -8.90
C SER A 29 -4.44 4.01 -7.65
N LYS A 30 -3.85 5.22 -7.66
CA LYS A 30 -3.15 5.79 -6.49
C LYS A 30 -4.04 5.81 -5.24
N SER A 31 -5.33 6.11 -5.39
CA SER A 31 -6.28 6.13 -4.27
C SER A 31 -6.55 4.74 -3.68
N ALA A 32 -6.57 3.69 -4.51
CA ALA A 32 -6.70 2.32 -4.04
C ALA A 32 -5.45 1.87 -3.27
N LEU A 33 -4.26 2.29 -3.73
CA LEU A 33 -3.00 2.00 -3.05
C LEU A 33 -2.93 2.66 -1.67
N ILE A 34 -3.27 3.95 -1.57
CA ILE A 34 -3.28 4.67 -0.29
C ILE A 34 -4.25 3.99 0.69
N ARG A 35 -5.48 3.72 0.25
CA ARG A 35 -6.47 3.03 1.09
C ARG A 35 -5.99 1.65 1.56
N ALA A 36 -5.29 0.91 0.71
CA ALA A 36 -4.72 -0.39 1.08
C ALA A 36 -3.63 -0.27 2.16
N VAL A 37 -2.84 0.79 2.13
CA VAL A 37 -1.84 1.09 3.16
C VAL A 37 -2.53 1.56 4.44
N ASP A 38 -3.52 2.45 4.37
CA ASP A 38 -4.30 2.90 5.53
C ASP A 38 -4.94 1.71 6.27
N PHE A 39 -5.54 0.76 5.52
CA PHE A 39 -6.10 -0.46 6.11
C PHE A 39 -5.04 -1.34 6.78
N LEU A 40 -3.83 -1.39 6.22
CA LEU A 40 -2.72 -2.15 6.80
C LEU A 40 -2.25 -1.49 8.10
N GLU A 41 -2.16 -0.16 8.14
CA GLU A 41 -1.80 0.60 9.34
C GLU A 41 -2.85 0.45 10.44
N GLU A 42 -4.14 0.54 10.10
CA GLU A 42 -5.24 0.31 11.04
C GLU A 42 -5.23 -1.11 11.61
N ASP A 43 -5.02 -2.14 10.77
CA ASP A 43 -4.97 -3.54 11.21
C ASP A 43 -3.73 -3.83 12.08
N CYS A 44 -2.60 -3.17 11.80
CA CYS A 44 -1.40 -3.23 12.62
C CYS A 44 -1.48 -2.37 13.90
N GLY A 45 -2.44 -1.45 14.00
CA GLY A 45 -2.56 -0.50 15.10
C GLY A 45 -1.43 0.53 15.16
N THR A 46 -0.71 0.75 14.05
CA THR A 46 0.44 1.68 13.98
C THR A 46 0.52 2.32 12.61
N ARG A 47 1.07 3.54 12.55
CA ARG A 47 1.45 4.21 11.31
C ARG A 47 2.88 3.87 10.95
N LEU A 48 3.18 3.69 9.66
CA LEU A 48 4.45 3.18 9.15
C LEU A 48 5.18 4.17 8.25
#